data_AF-A0A1Z3HSC8-F1
#
_entry.id   AF-A0A1Z3HSC8-F1
#
_cell.length_a   1.000
_cell.length_b   1.000
_cell.length_c   1.000
_cell.angle_alpha   90.00
_cell.angle_beta   90.00
_cell.angle_gamma   90.00
#
_symmetry.space_group_name_H-M   'P 1'
#
loop_
_entity.id
_entity.type
_entity.pdbx_description
1 polymer ?
#
loop_
_entity_poly.entity_id
_entity_poly.type
_entity_poly.pdbx_seq_one_letter_code
_entity_poly.pdbx_strand_id
1 'polypeptide(L)' 'MEEMAEDMLTILDVEEAVLNGRVIQVEKDDPRGTKYVVVGNALDQRTPVGMVGRFASTGRYLIITVYEVTELEG' A
#
# COMPACT_ATOMS: atom_id res chain seq x y z
N MET A 1 5.59 -1.32 -15.71
CA MET A 1 4.32 -2.04 -15.80
C MET A 1 3.77 -1.94 -14.38
N GLU A 2 2.66 -1.24 -14.21
CA GLU A 2 2.13 -0.82 -12.91
C GLU A 2 1.50 -2.05 -12.24
N GLU A 3 2.06 -2.53 -11.12
CA GLU A 3 1.52 -3.68 -10.35
C GLU A 3 0.01 -3.52 -10.11
N MET A 4 -0.43 -2.29 -9.78
CA MET A 4 -1.84 -1.91 -9.71
C MET A 4 -2.69 -2.27 -10.93
N ALA A 5 -2.16 -2.01 -12.12
CA ALA A 5 -2.89 -2.25 -13.37
C ALA A 5 -2.91 -3.74 -13.73
N GLU A 6 -1.87 -4.48 -13.34
CA GLU A 6 -1.81 -5.93 -13.47
C GLU A 6 -2.81 -6.63 -12.53
N ASP A 7 -2.97 -6.10 -11.31
CA ASP A 7 -3.87 -6.62 -10.28
C ASP A 7 -5.31 -6.08 -10.39
N MET A 8 -5.64 -5.35 -11.47
CA MET A 8 -6.95 -4.74 -11.69
C MET A 8 -7.43 -3.80 -10.56
N LEU A 9 -6.49 -3.21 -9.82
CA LEU A 9 -6.78 -2.27 -8.73
C LEU A 9 -7.02 -0.85 -9.26
N THR A 10 -8.04 -0.19 -8.74
CA THR A 10 -8.36 1.20 -9.07
C THR A 10 -7.88 2.16 -7.97
N ILE A 11 -7.87 3.46 -8.26
CA ILE A 11 -7.54 4.48 -7.25
C ILE A 11 -8.48 4.42 -6.04
N LEU A 12 -9.74 4.05 -6.23
CA LEU A 12 -10.71 3.97 -5.14
C LEU A 12 -10.41 2.80 -4.19
N ASP A 13 -9.85 1.71 -4.71
CA ASP A 13 -9.39 0.58 -3.89
C ASP A 13 -8.18 0.98 -3.05
N VAL A 14 -7.29 1.82 -3.60
CA VAL A 14 -6.18 2.39 -2.84
C VAL A 14 -6.69 3.30 -1.73
N GLU A 15 -7.64 4.20 -2.02
CA GLU A 15 -8.19 5.10 -1.00
C GLU A 15 -8.86 4.33 0.14
N GLU A 16 -9.64 3.31 -0.18
CA GLU A 16 -10.28 2.43 0.81
C GLU A 16 -9.24 1.70 1.68
N ALA A 17 -8.22 1.10 1.05
CA ALA A 17 -7.17 0.40 1.75
C ALA A 17 -6.31 1.32 2.63
N VAL A 18 -6.04 2.56 2.19
CA VAL A 18 -5.32 3.57 2.97
C VAL A 18 -6.12 4.00 4.20
N LEU A 19 -7.41 4.30 4.02
CA LEU A 19 -8.26 4.88 5.07
C LEU A 19 -8.63 3.85 6.15
N ASN A 20 -8.84 2.60 5.76
CA ASN A 20 -9.33 1.54 6.66
C ASN A 20 -8.31 0.43 6.96
N GLY A 21 -7.17 0.44 6.26
CA GLY A 21 -6.09 -0.53 6.46
C GLY A 21 -5.28 -0.31 7.73
N ARG A 22 -4.28 -1.17 7.92
CA ARG A 22 -3.37 -1.13 9.07
C ARG A 22 -1.93 -1.20 8.62
N VAL A 23 -1.07 -0.45 9.30
CA VAL A 23 0.38 -0.59 9.14
C VAL A 23 0.79 -1.93 9.72
N ILE A 24 1.27 -2.85 8.88
CA ILE A 24 1.76 -4.17 9.30
C ILE A 24 3.27 -4.21 9.47
N GLN A 25 4.00 -3.30 8.82
CA GLN A 25 5.46 -3.22 8.88
C GLN A 25 5.94 -1.77 8.71
N VAL A 26 7.03 -1.44 9.42
CA VAL A 26 7.69 -0.13 9.36
C VAL A 26 9.19 -0.35 9.12
N GLU A 27 9.70 0.14 7.99
CA GLU A 27 11.11 0.04 7.61
C GLU A 27 11.79 1.38 7.81
N LYS A 28 12.70 1.48 8.78
CA LYS A 28 13.31 2.75 9.19
C LYS A 28 14.65 3.05 8.52
N ASP A 29 15.30 2.06 7.93
CA ASP A 29 16.69 2.16 7.47
C ASP A 29 16.83 2.52 5.97
N ASP A 30 15.83 3.19 5.39
CA ASP A 30 15.92 3.70 4.02
C ASP A 30 16.40 5.17 4.05
N PRO A 31 17.51 5.54 3.36
CA PRO A 31 18.02 6.91 3.35
C PRO A 31 17.03 7.92 2.75
N ARG A 32 15.99 7.45 2.05
CA ARG A 32 14.92 8.29 1.51
C ARG A 32 13.79 8.53 2.52
N GLY A 33 13.83 7.90 3.69
CA GLY A 33 12.85 8.04 4.77
C GLY A 33 12.08 6.76 5.05
N THR A 34 11.44 6.72 6.22
CA THR A 34 10.71 5.54 6.73
C THR A 34 9.61 5.10 5.77
N LYS A 35 9.66 3.82 5.37
CA LYS A 35 8.60 3.18 4.58
C LYS A 35 7.62 2.48 5.51
N TYR A 36 6.36 2.51 5.11
CA TYR A 36 5.25 1.88 5.79
C TYR A 36 4.60 0.91 4.83
N VAL A 37 4.41 -0.33 5.29
CA VAL A 37 3.60 -1.32 4.59
C VAL A 37 2.23 -1.29 5.25
N VAL A 38 1.22 -0.94 4.47
CA VAL A 38 -0.18 -0.93 4.90
C VAL A 38 -0.91 -2.06 4.18
N VAL A 39 -1.72 -2.80 4.93
CA VAL A 39 -2.63 -3.80 4.37
C VAL A 39 -4.05 -3.44 4.76
N GLY A 40 -4.92 -3.40 3.76
CA GLY A 40 -6.36 -3.19 3.88
C GLY A 40 -7.09 -4.08 2.89
N ASN A 41 -8.32 -3.69 2.56
CA ASN A 41 -9.11 -4.33 1.51
C ASN A 41 -9.44 -3.30 0.43
N ALA A 42 -9.71 -3.78 -0.78
CA ALA A 42 -10.32 -3.02 -1.85
C ALA A 42 -11.78 -2.64 -1.50
N LEU A 43 -12.42 -1.83 -2.35
CA LEU A 43 -13.81 -1.40 -2.15
C LEU A 43 -14.80 -2.55 -2.02
N ASP A 44 -14.52 -3.68 -2.67
CA ASP A 44 -15.37 -4.87 -2.62
C ASP A 44 -15.31 -5.63 -1.28
N GLN A 45 -14.41 -5.20 -0.37
CA GLN A 45 -14.17 -5.78 0.95
C GLN A 45 -13.72 -7.24 0.93
N ARG A 46 -13.29 -7.75 -0.23
CA ARG A 46 -12.88 -9.14 -0.43
C ARG A 46 -11.44 -9.25 -0.88
N THR A 47 -11.04 -8.38 -1.80
CA THR A 47 -9.68 -8.35 -2.34
C THR A 47 -8.75 -7.68 -1.33
N PRO A 48 -7.78 -8.40 -0.74
CA PRO A 48 -6.82 -7.81 0.15
C PRO A 48 -5.83 -6.96 -0.65
N VAL A 49 -5.54 -5.74 -0.18
CA VAL A 49 -4.67 -4.79 -0.89
C VAL A 49 -3.51 -4.42 0.02
N GLY A 50 -2.30 -4.64 -0.49
CA GLY A 50 -1.04 -4.22 0.11
C GLY A 50 -0.53 -2.96 -0.56
N MET A 51 0.05 -2.06 0.22
CA MET A 51 0.69 -0.87 -0.31
C MET A 51 1.96 -0.52 0.47
N VAL A 52 2.93 0.04 -0.24
CA VAL A 52 4.15 0.57 0.34
C VAL A 52 4.24 2.05 0.04
N GLY A 53 4.44 2.86 1.07
CA GLY A 53 4.64 4.29 0.90
C GLY A 53 5.49 4.92 1.98
N ARG A 54 5.85 6.19 1.79
CA ARG A 54 6.65 6.98 2.74
C ARG A 54 6.27 8.45 2.69
N PHE A 55 6.56 9.18 3.77
CA PHE A 55 6.49 10.64 3.74
C PHE A 55 7.73 11.23 3.04
N ALA A 56 7.50 12.09 2.06
CA ALA A 56 8.53 12.95 1.49
C ALA A 56 8.88 14.09 2.46
N SER A 57 10.01 14.76 2.23
CA SER A 57 10.42 15.95 3.00
C SER A 57 9.42 17.10 2.94
N THR A 58 8.54 17.11 1.94
CA THR A 58 7.44 18.08 1.78
C THR A 58 6.22 17.76 2.65
N GLY A 59 6.22 16.66 3.40
CA GLY A 59 5.09 16.18 4.20
C GLY A 59 4.02 15.44 3.38
N ARG A 60 4.18 15.30 2.06
CA ARG A 60 3.29 14.47 1.24
C ARG A 60 3.62 13.00 1.40
N TYR A 61 2.59 12.15 1.50
CA TYR A 61 2.77 10.71 1.48
C TYR A 61 2.88 10.24 0.01
N LEU A 62 3.98 9.58 -0.32
CA LEU A 62 4.24 8.99 -1.63
C LEU A 62 3.92 7.51 -1.55
N ILE A 63 2.94 7.08 -2.34
CA ILE A 63 2.66 5.67 -2.59
C ILE A 63 3.67 5.20 -3.65
N ILE A 64 4.44 4.17 -3.31
CA ILE A 64 5.53 3.62 -4.12
C ILE A 64 5.02 2.47 -4.98
N THR A 65 4.31 1.54 -4.34
CA THR A 65 3.61 0.44 -5.03
C THR A 65 2.34 0.06 -4.28
N VAL A 66 1.40 -0.53 -5.02
CA VAL A 66 0.17 -1.13 -4.52
C VAL A 66 -0.06 -2.42 -5.30
N TYR A 67 -0.47 -3.47 -4.59
CA TYR A 67 -0.62 -4.83 -5.11
C TYR A 67 -1.75 -5.57 -4.40
N GLU A 68 -2.34 -6.56 -5.05
CA GLU A 68 -3.23 -7.53 -4.40
C GLU A 68 -2.38 -8.49 -3.54
N VAL A 69 -2.80 -8.74 -2.29
CA VAL A 69 -2.10 -9.69 -1.43
C VAL A 69 -2.58 -11.11 -1.73
N THR A 70 -1.87 -11.82 -2.61
CA THR A 70 -2.30 -13.14 -3.10
C THR A 70 -1.86 -14.33 -2.24
N GLU A 71 -0.94 -14.16 -1.30
CA GLU A 71 -0.66 -15.09 -0.18
C GLU A 71 0.31 -14.39 0.78
N LEU A 72 0.05 -14.43 2.09
CA LEU A 72 1.06 -14.06 3.08
C LEU A 72 2.07 -15.21 3.10
N GLU A 73 3.29 -15.00 2.59
CA GLU A 73 4.39 -15.91 2.88
C GLU A 73 4.55 -15.95 4.42
N GLY A 74 4.07 -17.05 5.00
CA GLY A 74 4.19 -17.36 6.42
C GLY A 74 5.52 -18.05 6.75
#